data_AF-A0A9E9IB25-F1
#
_entry.id   AF-A0A9E9IB25-F1
#
_cell.length_a   1.000
_cell.length_b   1.000
_cell.length_c   1.000
_cell.angle_alpha   90.00
_cell.angle_beta   90.00
_cell.angle_gamma   90.00
#
_symmetry.space_group_name_H-M   'P 1'
#
loop_
_entity.id
_entity.type
_entity.pdbx_description
1 polymer ?
#
loop_
_entity_poly.entity_id
_entity_poly.type
_entity_poly.pdbx_seq_one_letter_code
_entity_poly.pdbx_strand_id
1 'polypeptide(L)'
;MQTYDINLAAPGANGSMQIIEAEAKIIDFLVCSDPNGSIKVIPDMQQGGAAIQLGQGLEVANTVKRWLIVNTSAGAITGTVLLSDKGFRNSRMFGSVTVLGTVGVSGNVSVIDNSRSLTQSGIEFVANVGVQAAAGQYGLMGVFNPAGSGINAYISGISSVGPAAATFTGFFRNNTAGLTAYGTPNVQNKLAGGAAGKCTMWIASLAAAPPDTALLTMAVSQRYPETQPIVLPPGWGFFTWCSQAGQATVFNGEIQESVS
;
A
#
# COMPACT_ATOMS: atom_id res chain seq x y z
N MET A 1 -2.43 27.69 -29.91
CA MET A 1 -3.06 26.43 -29.47
C MET A 1 -4.57 26.56 -29.60
N GLN A 2 -5.23 25.64 -30.31
CA GLN A 2 -6.67 25.67 -30.56
C GLN A 2 -7.24 24.25 -30.62
N THR A 3 -8.43 24.07 -30.05
CA THR A 3 -9.17 22.80 -30.06
C THR A 3 -10.17 22.75 -31.20
N TYR A 4 -10.33 21.58 -31.79
CA TYR A 4 -11.28 21.32 -32.86
C TYR A 4 -12.03 20.03 -32.59
N ASP A 5 -13.35 20.07 -32.71
CA ASP A 5 -14.16 18.87 -32.60
C ASP A 5 -14.15 18.08 -33.91
N ILE A 6 -14.08 16.77 -33.76
CA ILE A 6 -14.17 15.81 -34.85
C ILE A 6 -15.42 14.96 -34.69
N ASN A 7 -16.11 14.74 -35.80
CA ASN A 7 -17.26 13.83 -35.89
C ASN A 7 -17.08 12.98 -37.13
N LEU A 8 -16.53 11.79 -36.96
CA LEU A 8 -16.12 10.92 -38.04
C LEU A 8 -17.00 9.67 -38.09
N ALA A 9 -17.61 9.41 -39.24
CA ALA A 9 -18.34 8.18 -39.50
C ALA A 9 -17.40 6.95 -39.46
N ALA A 10 -17.97 5.75 -39.40
CA ALA A 10 -17.20 4.50 -39.44
C ALA A 10 -16.28 4.44 -40.68
N PRO A 11 -15.13 3.75 -40.60
CA PRO A 11 -14.19 3.69 -41.73
C PRO A 11 -14.86 3.22 -43.03
N GLY A 12 -14.55 3.89 -44.14
CA GLY A 12 -15.12 3.58 -45.45
C GLY A 12 -16.52 4.18 -45.71
N ALA A 13 -17.16 4.77 -44.71
CA ALA A 13 -18.40 5.54 -44.91
C ALA A 13 -18.12 6.98 -45.36
N ASN A 14 -19.13 7.61 -45.98
CA ASN A 14 -19.12 9.05 -46.22
C ASN A 14 -19.05 9.79 -44.87
N GLY A 15 -18.10 10.72 -44.73
CA GLY A 15 -17.84 11.41 -43.46
C GLY A 15 -16.85 10.69 -42.54
N SER A 16 -16.16 9.63 -42.99
CA SER A 16 -15.06 9.00 -42.24
C SER A 16 -13.79 9.86 -42.20
N MET A 17 -13.80 11.02 -42.84
CA MET A 17 -12.68 11.95 -42.92
C MET A 17 -13.15 13.39 -42.67
N GLN A 18 -12.28 14.19 -42.05
CA GLN A 18 -12.49 15.61 -41.82
C GLN A 18 -11.20 16.37 -42.09
N ILE A 19 -11.32 17.53 -42.76
CA ILE A 19 -10.20 18.45 -42.96
C ILE A 19 -10.32 19.58 -41.95
N ILE A 20 -9.21 19.89 -41.29
CA ILE A 20 -9.05 21.05 -40.42
C ILE A 20 -8.05 22.00 -41.07
N GLU A 21 -8.50 23.22 -41.36
CA GLU A 21 -7.67 24.29 -41.94
C GLU A 21 -7.12 25.16 -40.81
N ALA A 22 -5.93 24.81 -40.32
CA ALA A 22 -5.31 25.46 -39.19
C ALA A 22 -3.79 25.32 -39.27
N GLU A 23 -3.09 26.44 -39.10
CA GLU A 23 -1.63 26.46 -39.09
C GLU A 23 -1.09 25.94 -37.75
N ALA A 24 -0.45 24.78 -37.76
CA ALA A 24 0.12 24.16 -36.56
C ALA A 24 1.30 23.23 -36.90
N LYS A 25 2.12 22.91 -35.90
CA LYS A 25 3.22 21.93 -36.00
C LYS A 25 2.86 20.60 -35.33
N ILE A 26 1.92 20.63 -34.40
CA ILE A 26 1.55 19.50 -33.55
C ILE A 26 0.03 19.32 -33.59
N ILE A 27 -0.41 18.07 -33.60
CA ILE A 27 -1.80 17.68 -33.35
C ILE A 27 -1.85 16.57 -32.30
N ASP A 28 -2.63 16.77 -31.24
CA ASP A 28 -2.89 15.78 -30.19
C ASP A 28 -4.34 15.30 -30.23
N PHE A 29 -4.57 14.01 -30.06
CA PHE A 29 -5.91 13.44 -29.96
C PHE A 29 -6.36 13.37 -28.49
N LEU A 30 -7.19 14.31 -28.06
CA LEU A 30 -7.46 14.53 -26.64
C LEU A 30 -8.66 13.76 -26.09
N VAL A 31 -9.73 13.70 -26.86
CA VAL A 31 -11.01 13.13 -26.44
C VAL A 31 -11.55 12.28 -27.58
N CYS A 32 -12.11 11.12 -27.24
CA CYS A 32 -12.78 10.22 -28.17
C CYS A 32 -13.95 9.54 -27.46
N SER A 33 -15.07 9.34 -28.16
CA SER A 33 -16.22 8.57 -27.67
C SER A 33 -15.91 7.07 -27.54
N ASP A 34 -14.94 6.57 -28.32
CA ASP A 34 -14.41 5.21 -28.21
C ASP A 34 -13.08 5.21 -27.42
N PRO A 35 -13.00 4.51 -26.28
CA PRO A 35 -11.76 4.37 -25.50
C PRO A 35 -10.59 3.75 -26.28
N ASN A 36 -10.87 2.96 -27.32
CA ASN A 36 -9.88 2.35 -28.20
C ASN A 36 -9.80 3.06 -29.56
N GLY A 37 -10.35 4.28 -29.64
CA GLY A 37 -10.41 5.06 -30.86
C GLY A 37 -9.01 5.36 -31.41
N SER A 38 -8.89 5.26 -32.73
CA SER A 38 -7.70 5.62 -33.49
C SER A 38 -8.06 6.48 -34.70
N ILE A 39 -7.19 7.43 -34.99
CA ILE A 39 -7.27 8.28 -36.17
C ILE A 39 -5.95 8.23 -36.93
N LYS A 40 -6.02 8.32 -38.25
CA LYS A 40 -4.88 8.60 -39.11
C LYS A 40 -4.86 10.08 -39.45
N VAL A 41 -3.73 10.72 -39.17
CA VAL A 41 -3.51 12.14 -39.42
C VAL A 41 -2.57 12.29 -40.61
N ILE A 42 -3.00 13.06 -41.60
CA ILE A 42 -2.27 13.34 -42.84
C ILE A 42 -2.04 14.87 -42.94
N PRO A 43 -0.83 15.37 -42.63
CA PRO A 43 -0.50 16.79 -42.71
C PRO A 43 -0.36 17.25 -44.18
N ASP A 44 -0.94 18.41 -44.51
CA ASP A 44 -0.91 19.05 -45.85
C ASP A 44 -1.18 18.12 -47.04
N MET A 45 -1.98 17.06 -46.80
CA MET A 45 -2.30 16.03 -47.80
C MET A 45 -1.05 15.33 -48.38
N GLN A 46 0.08 15.36 -47.67
CA GLN A 46 1.30 14.68 -48.07
C GLN A 46 1.14 13.17 -47.95
N GLN A 47 1.85 12.41 -48.78
CA GLN A 47 1.79 10.95 -48.75
C GLN A 47 2.45 10.44 -47.44
N GLY A 48 1.75 9.55 -46.70
CA GLY A 48 2.32 8.86 -45.55
C GLY A 48 1.98 9.42 -44.16
N GLY A 49 0.71 9.74 -43.88
CA GLY A 49 0.27 10.15 -42.54
C GLY A 49 0.42 9.07 -41.45
N ALA A 50 0.38 9.49 -40.18
CA ALA A 50 0.59 8.64 -39.01
C ALA A 50 -0.73 8.28 -38.33
N ALA A 51 -0.84 7.04 -37.85
CA ALA A 51 -1.93 6.62 -36.98
C ALA A 51 -1.61 6.98 -35.52
N ILE A 52 -2.55 7.62 -34.84
CA ILE A 52 -2.46 7.99 -33.43
C ILE A 52 -3.71 7.51 -32.69
N GLN A 53 -3.51 7.00 -31.48
CA GLN A 53 -4.59 6.59 -30.57
C GLN A 53 -4.95 7.71 -29.59
N LEU A 54 -6.07 7.55 -28.87
CA LEU A 54 -6.46 8.49 -27.80
C LEU A 54 -5.28 8.76 -26.84
N GLY A 55 -4.99 10.04 -26.59
CA GLY A 55 -3.88 10.48 -25.75
C GLY A 55 -2.53 10.59 -26.45
N GLN A 56 -2.43 10.21 -27.74
CA GLN A 56 -1.22 10.38 -28.54
C GLN A 56 -1.28 11.64 -29.40
N GLY A 57 -0.11 12.09 -29.87
CA GLY A 57 0.02 13.22 -30.76
C GLY A 57 1.09 13.01 -31.82
N LEU A 58 0.99 13.78 -32.90
CA LEU A 58 1.93 13.82 -34.01
C LEU A 58 2.58 15.21 -34.09
N GLU A 59 3.90 15.24 -34.15
CA GLU A 59 4.69 16.45 -34.42
C GLU A 59 5.32 16.34 -35.80
N VAL A 60 5.11 17.34 -36.65
CA VAL A 60 5.70 17.43 -37.99
C VAL A 60 6.92 18.37 -37.99
N ALA A 61 7.83 18.19 -38.96
CA ALA A 61 9.07 18.96 -39.00
C ALA A 61 8.85 20.47 -39.18
N ASN A 62 7.88 20.84 -40.03
CA ASN A 62 7.53 22.22 -40.35
C ASN A 62 6.05 22.47 -40.04
N THR A 63 5.68 23.71 -39.77
CA THR A 63 4.27 24.12 -39.64
C THR A 63 3.52 23.81 -40.93
N VAL A 64 2.36 23.16 -40.80
CA VAL A 64 1.47 22.78 -41.90
C VAL A 64 0.19 23.58 -41.82
N LYS A 65 -0.48 23.78 -42.95
CA LYS A 65 -1.67 24.64 -43.03
C LYS A 65 -2.97 23.86 -42.91
N ARG A 66 -2.93 22.56 -43.21
CA ARG A 66 -4.11 21.70 -43.24
C ARG A 66 -3.79 20.34 -42.63
N TRP A 67 -4.79 19.78 -41.96
CA TRP A 67 -4.74 18.46 -41.35
C TRP A 67 -5.93 17.65 -41.84
N LEU A 68 -5.65 16.57 -42.55
CA LEU A 68 -6.68 15.57 -42.87
C LEU A 68 -6.68 14.51 -41.77
N ILE A 69 -7.84 14.35 -41.14
CA ILE A 69 -8.07 13.35 -40.12
C ILE A 69 -8.97 12.28 -40.71
N VAL A 70 -8.55 11.03 -40.59
CA VAL A 70 -9.24 9.85 -41.11
C VAL A 70 -9.55 8.91 -39.95
N ASN A 71 -10.78 8.44 -39.83
CA ASN A 71 -11.14 7.46 -38.81
C ASN A 71 -10.55 6.08 -39.16
N THR A 72 -9.80 5.50 -38.22
CA THR A 72 -9.27 4.14 -38.33
C THR A 72 -9.79 3.20 -37.23
N SER A 73 -10.77 3.66 -36.44
CA SER A 73 -11.43 2.89 -35.37
C SER A 73 -12.43 1.88 -35.90
N ALA A 74 -12.90 0.95 -35.06
CA ALA A 74 -13.89 -0.04 -35.48
C ALA A 74 -15.28 0.56 -35.81
N GLY A 75 -15.62 1.72 -35.22
CA GLY A 75 -16.92 2.38 -35.38
C GLY A 75 -16.79 3.89 -35.65
N ALA A 76 -17.95 4.57 -35.69
CA ALA A 76 -17.98 6.03 -35.73
C ALA A 76 -17.44 6.61 -34.41
N ILE A 77 -16.73 7.73 -34.50
CA ILE A 77 -16.14 8.40 -33.34
C ILE A 77 -16.48 9.88 -33.34
N THR A 78 -16.78 10.41 -32.15
CA THR A 78 -16.77 11.84 -31.87
C THR A 78 -15.62 12.14 -30.93
N GLY A 79 -14.98 13.30 -31.08
CA GLY A 79 -13.80 13.60 -30.28
C GLY A 79 -13.31 15.02 -30.45
N THR A 80 -12.17 15.31 -29.83
CA THR A 80 -11.53 16.62 -29.93
C THR A 80 -10.04 16.43 -30.17
N VAL A 81 -9.50 17.19 -31.12
CA VAL A 81 -8.07 17.31 -31.37
C VAL A 81 -7.58 18.70 -30.95
N LEU A 82 -6.33 18.76 -30.49
CA LEU A 82 -5.66 19.99 -30.12
C LEU A 82 -4.54 20.27 -31.11
N LEU A 83 -4.55 21.45 -31.72
CA LEU A 83 -3.50 21.90 -32.61
C LEU A 83 -2.64 22.95 -31.92
N SER A 84 -1.32 22.77 -31.97
CA SER A 84 -0.35 23.63 -31.29
C SER A 84 0.91 23.89 -32.11
N ASP A 85 1.54 25.03 -31.86
CA ASP A 85 2.85 25.45 -32.36
C ASP A 85 3.99 25.11 -31.37
N LYS A 86 3.63 24.82 -30.11
CA LYS A 86 4.57 24.53 -29.01
C LYS A 86 4.21 23.24 -28.30
N GLY A 87 5.25 22.50 -27.88
CA GLY A 87 5.19 21.13 -27.35
C GLY A 87 4.46 20.97 -26.03
N PHE A 88 3.14 21.06 -26.05
CA PHE A 88 2.29 20.47 -25.03
C PHE A 88 2.06 19.01 -25.40
N ARG A 89 2.44 18.07 -24.54
CA ARG A 89 2.13 16.64 -24.71
C ARG A 89 1.37 16.19 -23.49
N ASN A 90 0.10 15.82 -23.69
CA ASN A 90 -0.71 15.23 -22.62
C ASN A 90 -0.40 13.74 -22.53
N SER A 91 0.66 13.34 -21.81
CA SER A 91 1.03 11.94 -21.60
C SER A 91 0.07 11.16 -20.69
N ARG A 92 -1.21 11.56 -20.62
CA ARG A 92 -2.23 10.82 -19.87
C ARG A 92 -2.55 9.54 -20.66
N MET A 93 -2.13 8.40 -20.13
CA MET A 93 -2.63 7.11 -20.57
C MET A 93 -4.14 7.04 -20.29
N PHE A 94 -4.94 6.88 -21.34
CA PHE A 94 -6.36 6.54 -21.25
C PHE A 94 -6.51 5.07 -21.64
N GLY A 95 -7.14 4.26 -20.77
CA GLY A 95 -7.36 2.84 -20.99
C GLY A 95 -7.55 2.05 -19.70
N SER A 96 -8.12 0.85 -19.78
CA SER A 96 -8.10 -0.11 -18.66
C SER A 96 -6.71 -0.72 -18.55
N VAL A 97 -5.93 -0.28 -17.57
CA VAL A 97 -4.68 -0.93 -17.20
C VAL A 97 -5.01 -2.05 -16.23
N THR A 98 -5.11 -3.28 -16.74
CA THR A 98 -5.12 -4.47 -15.87
C THR A 98 -3.69 -4.80 -15.50
N VAL A 99 -3.25 -4.39 -14.31
CA VAL A 99 -1.93 -4.79 -13.80
C VAL A 99 -2.08 -6.10 -13.05
N LEU A 100 -1.61 -7.20 -13.65
CA LEU A 100 -1.37 -8.46 -12.95
C LEU A 100 0.04 -8.41 -12.34
N GLY A 101 0.19 -7.76 -11.18
CA GLY A 101 1.46 -7.68 -10.45
C GLY A 101 1.71 -6.35 -9.72
N THR A 102 2.92 -6.19 -9.17
CA THR A 102 3.35 -5.00 -8.43
C THR A 102 3.53 -3.80 -9.35
N VAL A 103 2.86 -2.68 -9.05
CA VAL A 103 3.01 -1.41 -9.77
C VAL A 103 4.21 -0.64 -9.24
N GLY A 104 5.25 -0.49 -10.07
CA GLY A 104 6.34 0.45 -9.81
C GLY A 104 5.90 1.88 -10.13
N VAL A 105 5.73 2.72 -9.10
CA VAL A 105 5.47 4.15 -9.28
C VAL A 105 6.81 4.88 -9.36
N SER A 106 7.17 5.42 -10.53
CA SER A 106 8.33 6.32 -10.66
C SER A 106 7.92 7.77 -10.44
N GLY A 107 8.33 8.34 -9.31
CA GLY A 107 8.18 9.74 -8.93
C GLY A 107 8.98 9.99 -7.64
N ASN A 108 9.14 11.24 -7.22
CA ASN A 108 9.71 11.55 -5.90
C ASN A 108 8.75 11.00 -4.83
N VAL A 109 9.03 9.79 -4.33
CA VAL A 109 8.39 9.24 -3.14
C VAL A 109 9.09 9.91 -1.96
N SER A 110 8.50 10.99 -1.48
CA SER A 110 8.82 11.45 -0.13
C SER A 110 8.20 10.42 0.82
N VAL A 111 9.00 9.44 1.25
CA VAL A 111 8.62 8.56 2.37
C VAL A 111 8.76 9.38 3.65
N ILE A 112 7.86 10.35 3.81
CA ILE A 112 7.57 10.95 5.09
C ILE A 112 6.78 9.89 5.81
N ASP A 113 7.39 9.28 6.83
CA ASP A 113 6.81 8.34 7.79
C ASP A 113 5.44 7.74 7.39
N ASN A 114 5.46 6.47 6.95
CA ASN A 114 4.26 5.77 6.50
C ASN A 114 3.28 5.43 7.64
N SER A 115 3.62 5.71 8.91
CA SER A 115 2.83 5.39 10.09
C SER A 115 1.37 5.86 9.99
N ARG A 116 1.13 7.06 9.44
CA ARG A 116 -0.23 7.58 9.22
C ARG A 116 -1.02 6.72 8.23
N SER A 117 -0.41 6.33 7.12
CA SER A 117 -1.05 5.51 6.08
C SER A 117 -1.36 4.10 6.60
N LEU A 118 -0.41 3.51 7.34
CA LEU A 118 -0.56 2.20 7.97
C LEU A 118 -1.67 2.20 9.04
N THR A 119 -1.75 3.26 9.84
CA THR A 119 -2.84 3.45 10.81
C THR A 119 -4.19 3.60 10.09
N GLN A 120 -4.26 4.43 9.04
CA GLN A 120 -5.50 4.66 8.29
C GLN A 120 -5.98 3.43 7.51
N SER A 121 -5.06 2.56 7.07
CA SER A 121 -5.40 1.28 6.44
C SER A 121 -5.78 0.20 7.45
N GLY A 122 -5.71 0.49 8.76
CA GLY A 122 -6.18 -0.39 9.82
C GLY A 122 -5.29 -1.60 10.08
N ILE A 123 -4.01 -1.53 9.69
CA ILE A 123 -3.03 -2.63 9.86
C ILE A 123 -2.02 -2.38 10.97
N GLU A 124 -2.07 -1.23 11.65
CA GLU A 124 -1.33 -0.99 12.88
C GLU A 124 -2.18 -1.23 14.12
N PHE A 125 -1.57 -1.92 15.08
CA PHE A 125 -2.18 -2.37 16.32
C PHE A 125 -1.28 -2.06 17.52
N VAL A 126 -1.89 -2.06 18.69
CA VAL A 126 -1.22 -1.98 19.99
C VAL A 126 -1.63 -3.17 20.85
N ALA A 127 -0.67 -3.69 21.58
CA ALA A 127 -0.87 -4.66 22.66
C ALA A 127 -0.50 -4.02 23.99
N ASN A 128 -1.40 -4.12 24.96
CA ASN A 128 -1.13 -3.80 26.36
C ASN A 128 -1.69 -4.94 27.20
N VAL A 129 -0.78 -5.68 27.84
CA VAL A 129 -1.13 -6.91 28.56
C VAL A 129 -0.33 -6.97 29.84
N GLY A 130 -1.00 -7.29 30.96
CA GLY A 130 -0.37 -7.24 32.27
C GLY A 130 -0.75 -8.41 33.17
N VAL A 131 0.19 -8.78 34.03
CA VAL A 131 0.02 -9.78 35.08
C VAL A 131 0.07 -9.08 36.44
N GLN A 132 -0.92 -9.38 37.28
CA GLN A 132 -0.97 -8.87 38.65
C GLN A 132 0.09 -9.53 39.54
N ALA A 133 0.55 -8.83 40.57
CA ALA A 133 1.52 -9.36 41.51
C ALA A 133 0.96 -10.58 42.26
N ALA A 134 1.71 -11.69 42.25
CA ALA A 134 1.39 -12.89 43.03
C ALA A 134 2.66 -13.44 43.68
N ALA A 135 2.65 -13.59 45.01
CA ALA A 135 3.82 -13.99 45.78
C ALA A 135 4.39 -15.33 45.30
N GLY A 136 5.72 -15.39 45.11
CA GLY A 136 6.41 -16.59 44.64
C GLY A 136 6.15 -16.97 43.18
N GLN A 137 5.46 -16.13 42.41
CA GLN A 137 5.17 -16.38 40.99
C GLN A 137 5.84 -15.36 40.07
N TYR A 138 6.26 -15.83 38.91
CA TYR A 138 6.79 -15.03 37.81
C TYR A 138 5.66 -14.66 36.85
N GLY A 139 5.56 -13.38 36.52
CA GLY A 139 4.64 -12.90 35.49
C GLY A 139 5.21 -13.16 34.10
N LEU A 140 4.42 -13.84 33.27
CA LEU A 140 4.69 -14.08 31.85
C LEU A 140 3.59 -13.40 31.03
N MET A 141 3.97 -12.68 29.99
CA MET A 141 3.03 -11.94 29.16
C MET A 141 3.57 -11.73 27.76
N GLY A 142 2.69 -11.52 26.80
CA GLY A 142 3.11 -11.24 25.44
C GLY A 142 2.00 -11.39 24.43
N VAL A 143 2.43 -11.59 23.19
CA VAL A 143 1.56 -11.63 22.03
C VAL A 143 1.83 -12.92 21.26
N PHE A 144 0.75 -13.56 20.83
CA PHE A 144 0.76 -14.79 20.08
C PHE A 144 -0.02 -14.60 18.78
N ASN A 145 0.61 -14.95 17.65
CA ASN A 145 -0.05 -15.04 16.35
C ASN A 145 -0.67 -16.45 16.21
N PRO A 146 -2.01 -16.61 16.28
CA PRO A 146 -2.64 -17.93 16.26
C PRO A 146 -2.32 -18.73 15.00
N ALA A 147 -2.25 -20.06 15.13
CA ALA A 147 -2.17 -20.94 13.97
C ALA A 147 -3.41 -20.73 13.08
N GLY A 148 -3.20 -20.60 11.77
CA GLY A 148 -4.28 -20.34 10.81
C GLY A 148 -4.74 -18.88 10.73
N SER A 149 -4.02 -17.91 11.32
CA SER A 149 -4.31 -16.49 11.18
C SER A 149 -4.20 -15.97 9.74
N GLY A 150 -3.39 -16.64 8.91
CA GLY A 150 -3.12 -16.25 7.51
C GLY A 150 -2.31 -14.97 7.35
N ILE A 151 -1.74 -14.44 8.45
CA ILE A 151 -0.98 -13.18 8.47
C ILE A 151 0.35 -13.37 9.19
N ASN A 152 1.34 -12.57 8.80
CA ASN A 152 2.54 -12.36 9.61
C ASN A 152 2.33 -11.11 10.46
N ALA A 153 2.74 -11.18 11.72
CA ALA A 153 2.75 -10.05 12.61
C ALA A 153 4.18 -9.55 12.81
N TYR A 154 4.35 -8.23 12.75
CA TYR A 154 5.64 -7.56 12.89
C TYR A 154 5.59 -6.72 14.15
N ILE A 155 6.48 -6.99 15.09
CA ILE A 155 6.60 -6.19 16.31
C ILE A 155 7.68 -5.14 16.06
N SER A 156 7.30 -3.86 16.10
CA SER A 156 8.20 -2.73 15.81
C SER A 156 8.74 -2.05 17.08
N GLY A 157 8.13 -2.32 18.22
CA GLY A 157 8.49 -1.72 19.48
C GLY A 157 7.95 -2.52 20.65
N ILE A 158 8.82 -2.75 21.63
CA ILE A 158 8.48 -3.48 22.84
C ILE A 158 8.94 -2.67 24.05
N SER A 159 8.10 -2.62 25.08
CA SER A 159 8.55 -2.23 26.41
C SER A 159 7.89 -3.10 27.47
N SER A 160 8.60 -3.32 28.57
CA SER A 160 8.05 -3.97 29.75
C SER A 160 8.13 -3.04 30.94
N VAL A 161 7.06 -2.96 31.72
CA VAL A 161 6.93 -2.11 32.92
C VAL A 161 6.76 -3.00 34.13
N GLY A 162 7.39 -2.64 35.24
CA GLY A 162 7.41 -3.39 36.49
C GLY A 162 8.03 -2.56 37.61
N PRO A 163 8.39 -3.16 38.75
CA PRO A 163 9.07 -2.47 39.84
C PRO A 163 10.47 -2.00 39.44
N ALA A 164 11.01 -1.03 40.18
CA ALA A 164 12.35 -0.51 39.96
C ALA A 164 13.40 -1.65 40.02
N ALA A 165 14.37 -1.60 39.11
CA ALA A 165 15.43 -2.61 38.94
C ALA A 165 14.97 -4.03 38.50
N ALA A 166 13.71 -4.22 38.10
CA ALA A 166 13.31 -5.43 37.40
C ALA A 166 14.02 -5.55 36.05
N THR A 167 14.35 -6.79 35.70
CA THR A 167 14.86 -7.16 34.38
C THR A 167 13.84 -8.07 33.72
N PHE A 168 13.60 -7.86 32.44
CA PHE A 168 12.70 -8.66 31.65
C PHE A 168 13.48 -9.44 30.60
N THR A 169 13.08 -10.67 30.37
CA THR A 169 13.67 -11.53 29.35
C THR A 169 12.61 -11.87 28.31
N GLY A 170 12.92 -11.60 27.05
CA GLY A 170 12.09 -11.92 25.90
C GLY A 170 12.48 -13.24 25.24
N PHE A 171 11.50 -14.01 24.80
CA PHE A 171 11.70 -15.31 24.13
C PHE A 171 10.55 -15.65 23.17
N PHE A 172 10.79 -16.59 22.26
CA PHE A 172 9.76 -17.13 21.36
C PHE A 172 9.12 -18.39 21.94
N ARG A 173 7.82 -18.55 21.69
CA ARG A 173 7.06 -19.79 21.93
C ARG A 173 6.17 -20.13 20.75
N ASN A 174 5.98 -21.42 20.50
CA ASN A 174 5.13 -21.93 19.42
C ASN A 174 3.82 -22.56 19.90
N ASN A 175 3.47 -22.38 21.17
CA ASN A 175 2.24 -22.89 21.77
C ASN A 175 1.79 -21.96 22.90
N THR A 176 0.51 -22.07 23.28
CA THR A 176 -0.11 -21.30 24.37
C THR A 176 -0.40 -22.16 25.59
N ALA A 177 0.21 -23.34 25.71
CA ALA A 177 -0.05 -24.24 26.83
C ALA A 177 0.40 -23.60 28.15
N GLY A 178 -0.48 -23.65 29.15
CA GLY A 178 -0.25 -23.00 30.45
C GLY A 178 -0.39 -21.48 30.43
N LEU A 179 -0.89 -20.90 29.34
CA LEU A 179 -1.23 -19.47 29.22
C LEU A 179 -2.74 -19.28 29.23
N THR A 180 -3.17 -18.11 29.71
CA THR A 180 -4.56 -17.66 29.72
C THR A 180 -4.69 -16.44 28.82
N ALA A 181 -5.74 -16.38 28.00
CA ALA A 181 -6.02 -15.25 27.14
C ALA A 181 -6.36 -14.01 28.00
N TYR A 182 -5.82 -12.84 27.62
CA TYR A 182 -5.97 -11.62 28.42
C TYR A 182 -7.19 -10.81 27.97
N GLY A 183 -8.22 -10.70 28.82
CA GLY A 183 -9.35 -9.79 28.61
C GLY A 183 -9.97 -9.90 27.21
N THR A 184 -10.10 -8.77 26.50
CA THR A 184 -10.27 -8.73 25.03
C THR A 184 -9.00 -9.25 24.39
N PRO A 185 -8.98 -10.54 23.98
CA PRO A 185 -7.73 -11.25 23.79
C PRO A 185 -7.00 -10.82 22.54
N ASN A 186 -7.61 -10.02 21.66
CA ASN A 186 -6.98 -9.56 20.43
C ASN A 186 -6.27 -8.22 20.60
N VAL A 187 -5.21 -8.02 19.83
CA VAL A 187 -4.53 -6.72 19.74
C VAL A 187 -5.48 -5.66 19.18
N GLN A 188 -5.38 -4.43 19.68
CA GLN A 188 -6.35 -3.38 19.39
C GLN A 188 -5.84 -2.48 18.26
N ASN A 189 -6.72 -2.09 17.35
CA ASN A 189 -6.37 -1.22 16.24
C ASN A 189 -5.97 0.17 16.75
N LYS A 190 -4.95 0.79 16.15
CA LYS A 190 -4.60 2.19 16.43
C LYS A 190 -5.63 3.17 15.86
N LEU A 191 -6.39 2.77 14.84
CA LEU A 191 -7.53 3.52 14.34
C LEU A 191 -8.73 3.32 15.27
N ALA A 192 -9.22 4.41 15.87
CA ALA A 192 -10.41 4.37 16.70
C ALA A 192 -11.62 3.79 15.94
N GLY A 193 -12.27 2.77 16.52
CA GLY A 193 -13.35 2.03 15.86
C GLY A 193 -12.90 1.00 14.81
N GLY A 194 -11.60 0.83 14.61
CA GLY A 194 -11.03 -0.20 13.74
C GLY A 194 -11.25 -1.61 14.28
N ALA A 195 -11.25 -2.59 13.38
CA ALA A 195 -11.38 -4.00 13.75
C ALA A 195 -10.15 -4.47 14.55
N ALA A 196 -10.37 -5.32 15.56
CA ALA A 196 -9.30 -5.94 16.32
C ALA A 196 -8.42 -6.83 15.42
N GLY A 197 -7.14 -6.93 15.76
CA GLY A 197 -6.16 -7.72 15.01
C GLY A 197 -6.33 -9.23 15.22
N LYS A 198 -5.60 -10.01 14.43
CA LYS A 198 -5.57 -11.48 14.50
C LYS A 198 -4.68 -11.98 15.63
N CYS A 199 -3.64 -11.24 15.98
CA CYS A 199 -2.78 -11.54 17.12
C CYS A 199 -3.56 -11.44 18.42
N THR A 200 -3.13 -12.28 19.36
CA THR A 200 -3.77 -12.42 20.66
C THR A 200 -2.81 -12.15 21.80
N MET A 201 -3.29 -11.55 22.87
CA MET A 201 -2.56 -11.22 24.09
C MET A 201 -2.77 -12.32 25.12
N TRP A 202 -1.68 -12.77 25.72
CA TRP A 202 -1.66 -13.90 26.64
C TRP A 202 -0.86 -13.59 27.88
N ILE A 203 -1.29 -14.19 28.99
CA ILE A 203 -0.66 -14.06 30.30
C ILE A 203 -0.50 -15.41 30.99
N ALA A 204 0.45 -15.51 31.91
CA ALA A 204 0.51 -16.57 32.91
C ALA A 204 1.22 -16.10 34.17
N SER A 205 0.92 -16.77 35.28
CA SER A 205 1.69 -16.66 36.52
C SER A 205 2.32 -18.02 36.82
N LEU A 206 3.64 -18.09 36.82
CA LEU A 206 4.40 -19.34 36.87
C LEU A 206 5.15 -19.48 38.19
N ALA A 207 5.14 -20.66 38.80
CA ALA A 207 5.89 -20.93 40.05
C ALA A 207 7.41 -21.06 39.84
N ALA A 208 7.86 -21.15 38.59
CA ALA A 208 9.26 -21.26 38.21
C ALA A 208 9.55 -20.37 37.00
N ALA A 209 10.82 -20.01 36.81
CA ALA A 209 11.26 -19.31 35.62
C ALA A 209 10.92 -20.14 34.36
N PRO A 210 10.44 -19.51 33.26
CA PRO A 210 10.24 -20.19 32.00
C PRO A 210 11.53 -20.87 31.52
N PRO A 211 11.48 -22.12 31.02
CA PRO A 211 12.66 -22.84 30.54
C PRO A 211 13.10 -22.42 29.13
N ASP A 212 12.44 -21.42 28.54
CA ASP A 212 12.65 -20.99 27.16
C ASP A 212 13.98 -20.24 26.98
N THR A 213 14.59 -20.34 25.79
CA THR A 213 15.86 -19.66 25.49
C THR A 213 15.68 -18.15 25.38
N ALA A 214 16.41 -17.40 26.21
CA ALA A 214 16.41 -15.95 26.18
C ALA A 214 16.93 -15.41 24.84
N LEU A 215 16.14 -14.56 24.19
CA LEU A 215 16.51 -13.85 22.96
C LEU A 215 17.02 -12.45 23.24
N LEU A 216 16.41 -11.78 24.21
CA LEU A 216 16.80 -10.45 24.65
C LEU A 216 16.54 -10.27 26.13
N THR A 217 17.24 -9.30 26.70
CA THR A 217 17.07 -8.86 28.07
C THR A 217 16.90 -7.34 28.05
N MET A 218 15.86 -6.83 28.71
CA MET A 218 15.56 -5.40 28.78
C MET A 218 15.41 -4.94 30.23
N ALA A 219 15.89 -3.73 30.52
CA ALA A 219 15.63 -3.08 31.80
C ALA A 219 14.18 -2.59 31.87
N VAL A 220 13.66 -2.39 33.09
CA VAL A 220 12.33 -1.83 33.31
C VAL A 220 12.15 -0.48 32.59
N SER A 221 10.99 -0.31 31.94
CA SER A 221 10.63 0.91 31.20
C SER A 221 11.58 1.28 30.05
N GLN A 222 12.52 0.39 29.69
CA GLN A 222 13.31 0.54 28.49
C GLN A 222 12.45 0.15 27.30
N ARG A 223 12.32 1.06 26.34
CA ARG A 223 11.79 0.71 25.03
C ARG A 223 12.91 0.09 24.22
N TYR A 224 12.64 -1.05 23.61
CA TYR A 224 13.51 -1.63 22.60
C TYR A 224 12.98 -1.13 21.24
N PRO A 225 13.56 -0.05 20.66
CA PRO A 225 13.24 0.33 19.30
C PRO A 225 13.93 -0.69 18.40
N GLU A 226 13.13 -1.53 17.77
CA GLU A 226 13.69 -2.50 16.86
C GLU A 226 14.02 -1.81 15.54
N THR A 227 15.32 -1.63 15.27
CA THR A 227 15.80 -1.20 13.95
C THR A 227 15.39 -2.22 12.87
N GLN A 228 15.13 -3.46 13.29
CA GLN A 228 14.60 -4.55 12.47
C GLN A 228 13.49 -5.26 13.25
N PRO A 229 12.25 -5.29 12.73
CA PRO A 229 11.12 -5.83 13.48
C PRO A 229 11.25 -7.34 13.72
N ILE A 230 10.80 -7.79 14.89
CA ILE A 230 10.53 -9.20 15.17
C ILE A 230 9.35 -9.66 14.33
N VAL A 231 9.55 -10.72 13.56
CA VAL A 231 8.51 -11.35 12.74
C VAL A 231 7.93 -12.55 13.48
N LEU A 232 6.62 -12.54 13.68
CA LEU A 232 5.83 -13.63 14.23
C LEU A 232 4.99 -14.29 13.12
N PRO A 233 5.45 -15.42 12.56
CA PRO A 233 4.61 -16.21 11.66
C PRO A 233 3.44 -16.87 12.40
N PRO A 234 2.40 -17.35 11.69
CA PRO A 234 1.30 -18.06 12.31
C PRO A 234 1.77 -19.23 13.19
N GLY A 235 1.22 -19.33 14.40
CA GLY A 235 1.56 -20.34 15.40
C GLY A 235 2.72 -19.95 16.34
N TRP A 236 3.29 -18.76 16.20
CA TRP A 236 4.36 -18.26 17.06
C TRP A 236 3.94 -17.05 17.88
N GLY A 237 4.53 -16.93 19.07
CA GLY A 237 4.39 -15.77 19.92
C GLY A 237 5.72 -15.31 20.49
N PHE A 238 5.76 -14.02 20.81
CA PHE A 238 6.84 -13.40 21.55
C PHE A 238 6.34 -13.06 22.95
N PHE A 239 7.09 -13.50 23.95
CA PHE A 239 6.73 -13.34 25.35
C PHE A 239 7.87 -12.75 26.14
N THR A 240 7.51 -11.94 27.14
CA THR A 240 8.44 -11.44 28.15
C THR A 240 8.04 -11.97 29.52
N TRP A 241 9.05 -12.24 30.35
CA TRP A 241 8.85 -12.52 31.77
C TRP A 241 9.78 -11.68 32.63
N CYS A 242 9.34 -11.39 33.84
CA CYS A 242 10.13 -10.68 34.84
C CYS A 242 11.03 -11.64 35.59
N SER A 243 12.33 -11.36 35.68
CA SER A 243 13.29 -12.18 36.42
C SER A 243 13.06 -12.21 37.93
N GLN A 244 12.18 -11.35 38.45
CA GLN A 244 11.80 -11.27 39.86
C GLN A 244 10.37 -11.79 40.06
N ALA A 245 10.21 -12.72 41.00
CA ALA A 245 8.90 -13.23 41.42
C ALA A 245 8.16 -12.21 42.29
N GLY A 246 6.82 -12.30 42.33
CA GLY A 246 5.99 -11.45 43.18
C GLY A 246 5.68 -10.07 42.61
N GLN A 247 5.95 -9.83 41.33
CA GLN A 247 5.89 -8.48 40.75
C GLN A 247 4.77 -8.34 39.74
N ALA A 248 4.04 -7.22 39.84
CA ALA A 248 3.09 -6.82 38.81
C ALA A 248 3.88 -6.32 37.60
N THR A 249 3.47 -6.74 36.41
CA THR A 249 4.23 -6.48 35.19
C THR A 249 3.31 -6.25 33.99
N VAL A 250 3.79 -5.46 33.03
CA VAL A 250 3.03 -5.06 31.83
C VAL A 250 3.93 -5.12 30.61
N PHE A 251 3.44 -5.70 29.53
CA PHE A 251 4.03 -5.66 28.20
C PHE A 251 3.26 -4.66 27.34
N ASN A 252 4.01 -3.80 26.65
CA ASN A 252 3.50 -2.94 25.60
C ASN A 252 4.16 -3.34 24.28
N GLY A 253 3.35 -3.56 23.25
CA GLY A 253 3.81 -3.89 21.91
C GLY A 253 3.18 -3.01 20.86
N GLU A 254 3.98 -2.56 19.90
CA GLU A 254 3.51 -1.99 18.63
C GLU A 254 3.59 -3.06 17.56
N ILE A 255 2.45 -3.32 16.89
CA ILE A 255 2.30 -4.49 16.03
C ILE A 255 1.72 -4.04 14.69
N GLN A 256 2.28 -4.57 13.61
CA GLN A 256 1.71 -4.47 12.29
C GLN A 256 1.30 -5.86 11.80
N GLU A 257 0.11 -6.01 11.24
CA GLU A 257 -0.33 -7.27 10.63
C GLU A 257 -0.42 -7.11 9.13
N SER A 258 0.21 -8.01 8.38
CA SER A 258 0.15 -8.02 6.92
C SER A 258 0.01 -9.43 6.39
N VAL A 259 -0.78 -9.57 5.32
CA VAL A 259 -0.76 -10.77 4.49
C VAL A 259 0.61 -10.82 3.80
N SER A 260 1.27 -11.98 3.85
CA SER A 260 2.53 -12.25 3.16
C SER A 260 2.31 -12.58 1.69
#